data_AF-A0A382JZJ5-F1
#
_entry.id   AF-A0A382JZJ5-F1
#
_cell.length_a   1.000
_cell.length_b   1.000
_cell.length_c   1.000
_cell.angle_alpha   90.00
_cell.angle_beta   90.00
_cell.angle_gamma   90.00
#
_symmetry.space_group_name_H-M   'P 1'
#
loop_
_entity.id
_entity.type
_entity.pdbx_description
1 polymer ?
#
loop_
_entity_poly.entity_id
_entity_poly.type
_entity_poly.pdbx_seq_one_letter_code
_entity_poly.pdbx_strand_id
1 'polypeptide(L)' 'MTVIEDDAVLPKDLDLVMAMGGDGTVLRALDVSRGTPVLAINYGTVGFLTAGDRADLAAI' A
#
# COMPACT_ATOMS: atom_id res chain seq x y z
N MET A 1 8.01 10.36 -4.61
CA MET A 1 7.87 9.06 -3.93
C MET A 1 8.72 9.10 -2.67
N THR A 2 8.07 9.01 -1.50
CA THR A 2 8.73 9.04 -0.19
C THR A 2 8.38 7.76 0.54
N VAL A 3 9.37 7.10 1.13
CA VAL A 3 9.12 5.95 2.01
C VAL A 3 8.70 6.49 3.37
N ILE A 4 7.55 6.00 3.85
CA ILE A 4 7.03 6.33 5.17
C ILE A 4 7.42 5.19 6.10
N GLU A 5 8.18 5.50 7.15
CA GLU A 5 8.48 4.54 8.23
C GLU A 5 7.27 4.37 9.14
N ASP A 6 7.24 3.28 9.91
CA ASP A 6 6.16 3.08 10.88
C ASP A 6 6.15 4.22 11.90
N ASP A 7 4.94 4.64 12.30
CA ASP A 7 4.67 5.79 13.17
C ASP A 7 5.07 7.19 12.64
N ALA A 8 5.51 7.31 11.38
CA ALA A 8 5.75 8.61 10.77
C ALA A 8 4.44 9.36 10.49
N VAL A 9 4.47 10.69 10.65
CA VAL A 9 3.32 11.54 10.31
C VAL A 9 3.18 11.59 8.79
N LEU A 10 2.03 11.15 8.28
CA LEU A 10 1.73 11.23 6.86
C LEU A 10 1.60 12.69 6.39
N PRO A 11 2.14 13.03 5.21
CA PRO A 11 1.84 14.29 4.55
C PRO A 11 0.33 14.46 4.37
N LYS A 12 -0.16 15.70 4.49
CA LYS A 12 -1.60 16.00 4.39
C LYS A 12 -2.13 15.87 2.95
N ASP A 13 -1.26 16.07 1.97
CA ASP A 13 -1.62 16.16 0.55
C ASP A 13 -1.02 14.97 -0.20
N LEU A 14 -1.49 13.77 0.11
CA LEU A 14 -1.13 12.56 -0.63
C LEU A 14 -2.16 12.28 -1.70
N ASP A 15 -1.71 12.09 -2.94
CA ASP A 15 -2.57 11.68 -4.05
C ASP A 15 -2.76 10.15 -4.11
N LEU A 16 -1.78 9.39 -3.58
CA LEU A 16 -1.74 7.93 -3.62
C LEU A 16 -0.85 7.37 -2.51
N VAL A 17 -1.28 6.29 -1.89
CA VAL A 17 -0.45 5.45 -1.01
C VAL A 17 -0.25 4.08 -1.66
N MET A 18 0.98 3.57 -1.62
CA MET A 18 1.31 2.22 -2.11
C MET A 18 1.63 1.32 -0.91
N ALA A 19 0.83 0.25 -0.75
CA ALA A 19 1.03 -0.75 0.29
C ALA A 19 1.63 -2.02 -0.35
N MET A 20 2.90 -2.30 -0.06
CA MET A 20 3.61 -3.48 -0.59
C MET A 20 3.77 -4.53 0.51
N GLY A 21 3.03 -5.64 0.43
CA GLY A 21 3.01 -6.64 1.49
C GLY A 21 1.85 -7.61 1.37
N GLY A 22 1.28 -8.00 2.50
CA GLY A 22 0.05 -8.81 2.56
C GLY A 22 -1.14 -7.98 3.09
N ASP A 23 -2.25 -8.65 3.39
CA ASP A 23 -3.48 -7.98 3.83
C ASP A 23 -3.30 -7.13 5.11
N GLY A 24 -2.45 -7.56 6.05
CA GLY A 24 -2.12 -6.77 7.24
C GLY A 24 -1.46 -5.43 6.91
N THR A 25 -0.60 -5.41 5.88
CA THR A 25 0.03 -4.18 5.37
C THR A 25 -1.01 -3.26 4.74
N VAL A 26 -1.96 -3.83 3.98
CA VAL A 26 -3.04 -3.08 3.34
C VAL A 26 -3.98 -2.45 4.38
N LEU A 27 -4.40 -3.23 5.37
CA LEU A 27 -5.26 -2.75 6.46
C LEU A 27 -4.59 -1.63 7.26
N ARG A 28 -3.29 -1.77 7.56
CA ARG A 28 -2.53 -0.71 8.22
C ARG A 28 -2.49 0.55 7.37
N ALA A 29 -2.21 0.44 6.07
CA ALA A 29 -2.20 1.59 5.16
C ALA A 29 -3.56 2.30 5.11
N LEU A 30 -4.66 1.54 5.01
CA LEU A 30 -6.02 2.09 5.00
C LEU A 30 -6.39 2.81 6.31
N ASP A 31 -5.90 2.34 7.45
CA ASP A 31 -6.18 2.98 8.74
C ASP A 31 -5.50 4.35 8.87
N VAL A 32 -4.26 4.47 8.40
CA VAL A 32 -3.48 5.71 8.51
C VAL A 32 -3.75 6.73 7.41
N SER A 33 -4.13 6.28 6.20
CA SER A 33 -4.27 7.14 5.01
C SER A 33 -5.72 7.45 4.60
N ARG A 34 -6.58 7.68 5.59
CA ARG A 34 -8.03 7.90 5.37
C ARG A 34 -8.29 9.00 4.34
N GLY A 35 -9.05 8.67 3.30
CA GLY A 35 -9.41 9.60 2.22
C GLY A 35 -8.39 9.65 1.07
N THR A 36 -7.25 8.99 1.19
CA THR A 36 -6.27 8.82 0.09
C THR A 36 -6.47 7.45 -0.57
N PRO A 37 -6.45 7.36 -1.91
CA PRO A 37 -6.44 6.07 -2.61
C PRO A 37 -5.25 5.19 -2.19
N VAL A 38 -5.49 3.90 -1.97
CA VAL A 38 -4.46 2.92 -1.63
C VAL A 38 -4.32 1.90 -2.75
N LEU A 39 -3.12 1.82 -3.34
CA LEU A 39 -2.73 0.74 -4.25
C LEU A 39 -2.03 -0.36 -3.46
N ALA A 40 -2.67 -1.51 -3.34
CA ALA A 40 -2.13 -2.66 -2.63
C ALA A 40 -1.44 -3.63 -3.60
N ILE A 41 -0.16 -3.95 -3.34
CA ILE A 41 0.63 -4.88 -4.14
C ILE A 41 1.04 -6.06 -3.27
N ASN A 42 0.68 -7.26 -3.69
CA ASN A 42 1.03 -8.48 -3.01
C ASN A 42 2.52 -8.79 -3.20
N TYR A 43 3.26 -8.78 -2.09
CA TYR A 43 4.65 -9.24 -2.04
C TYR A 43 4.81 -10.54 -1.25
N GLY A 44 3.73 -11.26 -0.95
CA GLY A 44 3.73 -12.54 -0.22
C GLY A 44 3.21 -13.71 -1.05
N THR A 45 2.49 -14.63 -0.40
CA THR A 45 1.97 -15.87 -1.02
C THR A 45 0.52 -15.72 -1.50
N VAL A 46 -0.36 -15.12 -0.69
CA VAL A 46 -1.78 -14.89 -1.00
C VAL A 46 -2.18 -13.52 -0.43
N GLY A 47 -2.95 -12.75 -1.19
CA GLY A 47 -3.47 -11.45 -0.77
C GLY A 47 -4.91 -11.31 -1.24
N PHE A 48 -5.84 -11.24 -0.30
CA PHE A 48 -7.27 -11.08 -0.60
C PHE A 48 -7.63 -9.63 -0.89
N LEU A 49 -6.87 -8.70 -0.31
CA LEU A 49 -7.09 -7.25 -0.41
C LEU A 49 -6.10 -6.58 -1.36
N THR A 50 -5.19 -7.34 -1.96
CA THR A 50 -4.16 -6.82 -2.87
C THR A 50 -4.68 -6.73 -4.30
N ALA A 51 -4.38 -5.63 -4.99
CA ALA A 51 -4.87 -5.34 -6.34
C ALA A 51 -4.09 -6.05 -7.46
N GLY A 52 -2.88 -6.52 -7.17
CA GLY A 52 -2.02 -7.28 -8.09
C GLY A 52 -0.78 -7.81 -7.36
N ASP A 53 0.05 -8.58 -8.04
CA ASP A 53 1.29 -9.13 -7.49
C ASP A 53 2.56 -8.50 -8.09
N ARG A 54 3.72 -9.05 -7.69
CA ARG A 54 5.03 -8.58 -8.16
C ARG A 54 5.21 -8.73 -9.67
N ALA A 55 4.63 -9.76 -10.27
CA ALA A 55 4.73 -10.02 -11.71
C ALA A 55 3.86 -9.04 -12.49
N ASP A 56 2.65 -8.75 -11.99
CA ASP A 56 1.79 -7.72 -12.57
C ASP A 56 2.49 -6.35 -12.58
N LEU A 57 3.14 -5.97 -11.47
CA LEU A 57 3.88 -4.70 -11.38
C LEU A 57 5.06 -4.64 -12.35
N ALA A 58 5.75 -5.75 -12.58
CA ALA A 58 6.89 -5.82 -13.51
C ALA A 58 6.47 -5.78 -14.99
N ALA A 59 5.18 -5.96 -15.28
CA ALA A 59 4.64 -5.97 -16.64
C ALA A 59 4.14 -4.58 -17.12
N ILE A 60 4.28 -3.53 -16.30
CA ILE A 60 3.85 -2.15 -16.57
C ILE A 60 5.08 -1.25 -16.66
#